data_AF-A0A545U9C7-F1
#
_entry.id   AF-A0A545U9C7-F1
#
_cell.length_a   1.000
_cell.length_b   1.000
_cell.length_c   1.000
_cell.angle_alpha   90.00
_cell.angle_beta   90.00
_cell.angle_gamma   90.00
#
_symmetry.space_group_name_H-M   'P 1'
#
loop_
_entity.id
_entity.type
_entity.pdbx_description
1 polymer ?
#
loop_
_entity_poly.entity_id
_entity_poly.type
_entity_poly.pdbx_seq_one_letter_code
_entity_poly.pdbx_strand_id
1 'polypeptide(L)'
;MIRSKTMRIGLLACVSVLTLMTGCATVKGTSSGTNNAPVGGTLAGTDTAPVRISLDKEGMPQVDIETVVVKVGQRVVFVGPTEFTINFPEDTPFDRQKFETGDAVINLVIPQRVKRKFQQNIQEIKFKYDVIVGDKVLDPHMIVIL
;
A
#
# COMPACT_ATOMS: atom_id res chain seq x y z
N MET A 1 33.86 53.06 52.17
CA MET A 1 33.45 52.82 50.78
C MET A 1 34.59 52.18 50.03
N ILE A 2 34.39 50.93 49.60
CA ILE A 2 35.40 50.03 49.04
C ILE A 2 35.40 50.19 47.51
N ARG A 3 36.54 50.48 46.89
CA ARG A 3 36.74 50.34 45.44
C ARG A 3 37.73 49.21 45.18
N SER A 4 37.18 48.10 44.70
CA SER A 4 37.89 46.89 44.31
C SER A 4 38.71 47.11 43.03
N LYS A 5 39.90 46.51 43.04
CA LYS A 5 40.86 46.40 41.95
C LYS A 5 40.45 45.33 40.92
N THR A 6 41.19 45.37 39.79
CA THR A 6 41.66 44.20 38.98
C THR A 6 40.60 43.42 38.20
N MET A 7 40.84 42.82 37.03
CA MET A 7 41.98 42.70 36.11
C MET A 7 41.44 41.98 34.87
N ARG A 8 42.05 42.25 33.71
CA ARG A 8 41.82 41.58 32.42
C ARG A 8 42.11 40.08 32.52
N ILE A 9 41.42 39.24 31.73
CA ILE A 9 41.95 38.04 31.08
C ILE A 9 40.98 37.67 29.95
N GLY A 10 41.53 37.55 28.73
CA GLY A 10 40.83 36.96 27.60
C GLY A 10 40.98 35.44 27.63
N LEU A 11 40.03 34.73 27.03
CA LEU A 11 40.24 33.34 26.64
C LEU A 11 39.43 33.02 25.38
N LEU A 12 40.18 32.66 24.35
CA LEU A 12 39.75 31.98 23.14
C LEU A 12 39.19 30.59 23.51
N ALA A 13 38.05 30.18 22.95
CA ALA A 13 37.70 28.76 22.87
C ALA A 13 36.79 28.50 21.66
N CYS A 14 37.34 27.75 20.71
CA CYS A 14 36.62 27.10 19.62
C CYS A 14 35.48 26.24 20.16
N VAL A 15 34.29 26.37 19.57
CA VAL A 15 33.25 25.35 19.66
C VAL A 15 32.70 25.11 18.26
N SER A 16 33.30 24.11 17.60
CA SER A 16 32.79 23.51 16.37
C SER A 16 31.73 22.49 16.76
N VAL A 17 30.45 22.85 16.69
CA VAL A 17 29.34 21.90 16.88
C VAL A 17 28.83 21.48 15.52
N LEU A 18 29.18 20.23 15.22
CA LEU A 18 28.69 19.40 14.14
C LEU A 18 27.23 19.00 14.45
N THR A 19 26.26 19.50 13.69
CA THR A 19 24.87 18.98 13.76
C THR A 19 24.33 18.66 12.38
N LEU A 20 24.36 17.36 12.11
CA LEU A 20 23.28 16.53 11.57
C LEU A 20 22.69 16.95 10.22
N MET A 21 23.15 16.22 9.20
CA MET A 21 22.52 16.05 7.89
C MET A 21 21.07 15.56 8.06
N THR A 22 20.11 16.49 8.03
CA THR A 22 18.69 16.19 7.80
C THR A 22 18.51 15.78 6.34
N GLY A 23 18.74 14.51 6.05
CA GLY A 23 18.30 13.89 4.80
C GLY A 23 16.81 13.56 4.90
N CYS A 24 15.94 14.48 4.47
CA CYS A 24 14.59 14.09 4.06
C CYS A 24 14.71 13.29 2.76
N ALA A 25 14.60 11.96 2.85
CA ALA A 25 14.36 11.14 1.68
C ALA A 25 12.92 11.39 1.20
N THR A 26 12.75 12.38 0.34
CA THR A 26 11.53 12.56 -0.44
C THR A 26 11.43 11.41 -1.43
N VAL A 27 10.56 10.44 -1.14
CA VAL A 27 10.12 9.42 -2.09
C VAL A 27 9.30 10.14 -3.16
N LYS A 28 9.95 10.48 -4.28
CA LYS A 28 9.31 11.02 -5.46
C LYS A 28 8.59 9.87 -6.16
N GLY A 29 7.29 9.72 -5.89
CA GLY A 29 6.42 8.88 -6.71
C GLY A 29 6.44 9.41 -8.14
N THR A 30 7.00 8.63 -9.06
CA THR A 30 7.02 8.94 -10.48
C THR A 30 5.61 8.74 -11.05
N SER A 31 4.75 9.75 -10.93
CA SER A 31 3.53 9.83 -11.73
C SER A 31 3.90 10.32 -13.13
N SER A 32 4.35 9.38 -13.98
CA SER A 32 4.48 9.63 -15.41
C SER A 32 3.07 9.71 -16.01
N GLY A 33 2.70 10.91 -16.44
CA GLY A 33 1.41 11.24 -17.04
C GLY A 33 1.04 10.31 -18.19
N THR A 34 0.07 9.45 -17.90
CA THR A 34 -0.95 8.86 -18.76
C THR A 34 -2.16 8.72 -17.84
N ASN A 35 -3.40 8.84 -18.32
CA ASN A 35 -4.64 8.76 -17.51
C ASN A 35 -4.91 7.34 -16.97
N ASN A 36 -3.88 6.66 -16.49
CA ASN A 36 -3.92 5.31 -15.99
C ASN A 36 -4.12 5.38 -14.47
N ALA A 37 -5.23 4.79 -14.04
CA ALA A 37 -5.50 4.36 -12.67
C ALA A 37 -4.22 3.91 -11.94
N PRO A 38 -4.03 4.23 -10.65
CA PRO A 38 -2.90 3.75 -9.87
C PRO A 38 -2.79 2.21 -9.97
N VAL A 39 -1.67 1.72 -10.52
CA VAL A 39 -1.35 0.29 -10.64
C VAL A 39 -0.27 -0.05 -9.62
N GLY A 40 -0.47 -1.12 -8.87
CA GLY A 40 0.46 -1.55 -7.82
C GLY A 40 0.62 -3.07 -7.79
N GLY A 41 1.77 -3.52 -7.32
CA GLY A 41 2.13 -4.94 -7.25
C GLY A 41 2.82 -5.27 -5.93
N THR A 42 3.64 -6.32 -5.93
CA THR A 42 4.34 -6.76 -4.73
C THR A 42 5.38 -5.76 -4.25
N LEU A 43 5.52 -5.61 -2.93
CA LEU A 43 6.61 -4.83 -2.35
C LEU A 43 7.96 -5.47 -2.67
N ALA A 44 8.96 -4.63 -2.96
CA ALA A 44 10.32 -5.09 -3.27
C ALA A 44 10.86 -5.99 -2.14
N GLY A 45 11.39 -7.16 -2.51
CA GLY A 45 11.90 -8.16 -1.56
C GLY A 45 10.81 -9.02 -0.90
N THR A 46 9.55 -8.93 -1.34
CA THR A 46 8.44 -9.74 -0.82
C THR A 46 7.58 -10.31 -1.94
N ASP A 47 6.80 -11.35 -1.61
CA ASP A 47 5.73 -11.88 -2.48
C ASP A 47 4.35 -11.29 -2.14
N THR A 48 4.30 -10.11 -1.50
CA THR A 48 3.05 -9.53 -0.99
C THR A 48 2.73 -8.19 -1.65
N ALA A 49 1.54 -8.10 -2.23
CA ALA A 49 0.93 -6.87 -2.70
C ALA A 49 -0.06 -6.35 -1.63
N PRO A 50 0.30 -5.31 -0.87
CA PRO A 50 -0.63 -4.68 0.05
C PRO A 50 -1.61 -3.79 -0.74
N VAL A 51 -2.86 -3.77 -0.30
CA VAL A 51 -3.89 -2.86 -0.79
C VAL A 51 -4.48 -2.18 0.43
N ARG A 52 -4.33 -0.85 0.50
CA ARG A 52 -4.90 -0.07 1.59
C ARG A 52 -6.26 0.44 1.19
N ILE A 53 -7.26 0.13 2.01
CA ILE A 53 -8.62 0.62 1.92
C ILE A 53 -8.79 1.72 2.97
N SER A 54 -9.22 2.90 2.55
CA SER A 54 -9.57 4.00 3.43
C SER A 54 -10.98 4.48 3.17
N LEU A 55 -11.52 5.29 4.06
CA LEU A 55 -12.81 5.94 3.87
C LEU A 55 -12.60 7.44 3.66
N ASP A 56 -13.31 8.03 2.71
CA ASP A 56 -13.40 9.49 2.62
C ASP A 56 -14.32 10.08 3.70
N LYS A 57 -14.57 11.39 3.63
CA LYS A 57 -15.36 12.11 4.64
C LYS A 57 -16.82 11.67 4.65
N GLU A 58 -17.30 11.21 3.51
CA GLU A 58 -18.64 10.71 3.31
C GLU A 58 -18.75 9.23 3.70
N GLY A 59 -17.63 8.54 3.90
CA GLY A 59 -17.56 7.12 4.22
C GLY A 59 -17.46 6.20 3.00
N MET A 60 -17.19 6.72 1.80
CA MET A 60 -16.97 5.90 0.61
C MET A 60 -15.61 5.20 0.69
N PRO A 61 -15.54 3.90 0.37
CA PRO A 61 -14.26 3.22 0.25
C PRO A 61 -13.41 3.82 -0.86
N GLN A 62 -12.13 3.98 -0.56
CA GLN A 62 -11.06 4.41 -1.46
C GLN A 62 -9.90 3.42 -1.34
N VAL A 63 -9.19 3.16 -2.44
CA VAL A 63 -7.98 2.32 -2.44
C VAL A 63 -6.75 3.13 -2.86
N ASP A 64 -5.58 2.76 -2.34
CA ASP A 64 -4.31 3.33 -2.79
C ASP A 64 -3.88 2.82 -4.18
N ILE A 65 -4.39 1.65 -4.57
CA ILE A 65 -4.11 0.96 -5.84
C ILE A 65 -5.44 0.49 -6.45
N GLU A 66 -5.84 1.09 -7.57
CA GLU A 66 -7.06 0.72 -8.31
C GLU A 66 -6.89 -0.58 -9.10
N THR A 67 -5.67 -0.87 -9.56
CA THR A 67 -5.33 -2.13 -10.26
C THR A 67 -4.21 -2.88 -9.57
N VAL A 68 -4.53 -4.03 -9.00
CA VAL A 68 -3.57 -4.90 -8.31
C VAL A 68 -2.99 -5.91 -9.29
N VAL A 69 -1.67 -5.91 -9.50
CA VAL A 69 -0.99 -6.85 -10.39
C VAL A 69 -0.16 -7.84 -9.57
N VAL A 70 -0.51 -9.11 -9.64
CA VAL A 70 0.16 -10.20 -8.90
C VAL A 70 0.35 -11.44 -9.75
N LYS A 71 1.32 -12.27 -9.39
CA LYS A 71 1.57 -13.57 -9.99
C LYS A 71 0.90 -14.68 -9.21
N VAL A 72 0.67 -15.80 -9.86
CA VAL A 72 0.25 -17.04 -9.19
C VAL A 72 1.25 -17.45 -8.11
N GLY A 73 0.76 -17.70 -6.90
CA GLY A 73 1.55 -17.98 -5.70
C GLY A 73 1.88 -16.76 -4.85
N GLN A 74 1.72 -15.55 -5.38
CA GLN A 74 1.89 -14.33 -4.59
C GLN A 74 0.68 -14.06 -3.71
N ARG A 75 0.89 -13.20 -2.72
CA ARG A 75 -0.09 -12.82 -1.72
C ARG A 75 -0.63 -11.43 -2.00
N VAL A 76 -1.93 -11.25 -1.81
CA VAL A 76 -2.58 -9.94 -1.72
C VAL A 76 -3.06 -9.76 -0.28
N VAL A 77 -2.70 -8.65 0.35
CA VAL A 77 -3.15 -8.30 1.70
C VAL A 77 -3.96 -7.02 1.62
N PHE A 78 -5.26 -7.12 1.86
CA PHE A 78 -6.13 -5.97 2.00
C PHE A 78 -6.12 -5.52 3.46
N VAL A 79 -5.88 -4.23 3.69
CA VAL A 79 -5.89 -3.61 5.01
C VAL A 79 -6.83 -2.43 4.97
N GLY A 80 -7.83 -2.38 5.85
CA GLY A 80 -8.94 -1.44 5.73
C GLY A 80 -9.55 -0.98 7.06
N PRO A 81 -10.79 -0.47 7.00
CA PRO A 81 -11.65 -0.30 8.18
C PRO A 81 -11.83 -1.61 8.94
N THR A 82 -12.31 -1.56 10.19
CA THR A 82 -12.54 -2.75 11.03
C THR A 82 -13.30 -3.84 10.29
N GLU A 83 -14.38 -3.45 9.60
CA GLU A 83 -15.21 -4.35 8.81
C GLU A 83 -15.22 -3.92 7.34
N PHE A 84 -14.89 -4.86 6.46
CA PHE A 84 -15.09 -4.72 5.02
C PHE A 84 -15.18 -6.09 4.35
N THR A 85 -15.66 -6.08 3.11
CA THR A 85 -15.79 -7.28 2.27
C THR A 85 -15.06 -7.09 0.95
N ILE A 86 -14.40 -8.15 0.49
CA ILE A 86 -13.95 -8.31 -0.89
C ILE A 86 -14.88 -9.31 -1.57
N ASN A 87 -15.53 -8.90 -2.65
CA ASN A 87 -16.46 -9.72 -3.42
C ASN A 87 -16.04 -9.82 -4.89
N PHE A 88 -16.12 -11.00 -5.47
CA PHE A 88 -15.82 -11.25 -6.88
C PHE A 88 -17.13 -11.60 -7.61
N PRO A 89 -17.84 -10.62 -8.20
CA PRO A 89 -19.21 -10.82 -8.69
C PRO A 89 -19.31 -11.73 -9.92
N GLU A 90 -18.28 -11.74 -10.78
CA GLU A 90 -18.27 -12.50 -12.04
C GLU A 90 -17.41 -13.77 -11.91
N ASP A 91 -16.10 -13.62 -11.76
CA ASP A 91 -15.15 -14.72 -11.60
C ASP A 91 -14.10 -14.39 -10.54
N THR A 92 -13.49 -15.42 -9.96
CA THR A 92 -12.52 -15.30 -8.87
C THR A 92 -11.31 -16.20 -9.09
N PRO A 93 -10.11 -15.75 -8.69
CA PRO A 93 -8.95 -16.64 -8.63
C PRO A 93 -9.04 -17.63 -7.45
N PHE A 94 -9.99 -17.47 -6.52
CA PHE A 94 -10.06 -18.21 -5.26
C PHE A 94 -11.14 -19.32 -5.24
N ASP A 95 -11.35 -19.98 -4.08
CA ASP A 95 -12.36 -21.05 -3.90
C ASP A 95 -13.77 -20.50 -3.67
N ARG A 96 -13.85 -19.23 -3.29
CA ARG A 96 -15.08 -18.53 -2.96
C ARG A 96 -15.01 -17.12 -3.53
N GLN A 97 -16.18 -16.56 -3.80
CA GLN A 97 -16.31 -15.22 -4.35
C GLN A 97 -16.25 -14.13 -3.28
N LYS A 98 -16.59 -14.44 -2.03
CA LYS A 98 -16.73 -13.44 -0.96
C LYS A 98 -15.76 -13.69 0.19
N PHE A 99 -15.14 -12.61 0.68
CA PHE A 99 -14.23 -12.59 1.82
C PHE A 99 -14.62 -11.43 2.73
N GLU A 100 -14.92 -11.71 3.99
CA GLU A 100 -15.33 -10.73 4.98
C GLU A 100 -14.29 -10.72 6.11
N THR A 101 -14.11 -9.57 6.74
CA THR A 101 -13.27 -9.45 7.94
C THR A 101 -13.92 -8.54 8.96
N GLY A 102 -13.67 -8.84 10.25
CA GLY A 102 -13.92 -7.95 11.38
C GLY A 102 -12.63 -7.47 12.06
N ASP A 103 -11.47 -7.81 11.48
CA ASP A 103 -10.15 -7.55 12.04
C ASP A 103 -9.31 -6.60 11.15
N ALA A 104 -9.97 -5.82 10.30
CA ALA A 104 -9.35 -4.87 9.37
C ALA A 104 -8.36 -5.46 8.34
N VAL A 105 -8.21 -6.79 8.26
CA VAL A 105 -7.25 -7.44 7.35
C VAL A 105 -7.87 -8.66 6.66
N ILE A 106 -7.60 -8.78 5.35
CA ILE A 106 -7.86 -9.98 4.55
C ILE A 106 -6.56 -10.38 3.85
N ASN A 107 -6.13 -11.63 4.02
CA ASN A 107 -4.90 -12.16 3.47
C ASN A 107 -5.20 -13.32 2.51
N LEU A 108 -4.92 -13.13 1.22
CA LEU A 108 -5.23 -14.10 0.17
C LEU A 108 -3.97 -14.47 -0.60
N VAL A 109 -3.80 -15.76 -0.89
CA VAL A 109 -2.73 -16.25 -1.76
C VAL A 109 -3.33 -16.68 -3.09
N ILE A 110 -2.80 -16.19 -4.20
CA ILE A 110 -3.26 -16.55 -5.54
C ILE A 110 -2.94 -18.03 -5.78
N PRO A 111 -3.95 -18.92 -5.93
CA PRO A 111 -3.70 -20.35 -5.91
C PRO A 111 -3.15 -20.86 -7.26
N GLN A 112 -2.27 -21.86 -7.22
CA GLN A 112 -1.66 -22.44 -8.43
C GLN A 112 -2.68 -23.02 -9.43
N ARG A 113 -3.89 -23.36 -8.97
CA ARG A 113 -4.95 -23.85 -9.86
C ARG A 113 -5.44 -22.83 -10.88
N VAL A 114 -5.20 -21.53 -10.68
CA VAL A 114 -5.56 -20.49 -11.66
C VAL A 114 -4.88 -20.79 -13.01
N LYS A 115 -3.60 -21.20 -13.00
CA LYS A 115 -2.89 -21.66 -14.22
C LYS A 115 -3.62 -22.78 -14.97
N ARG A 116 -4.21 -23.72 -14.22
CA ARG A 116 -4.92 -24.88 -14.80
C ARG A 116 -6.29 -24.49 -15.34
N LYS A 117 -6.99 -23.57 -14.67
CA LYS A 117 -8.35 -23.15 -15.02
C LYS A 117 -8.40 -22.37 -16.35
N PHE A 118 -7.36 -21.60 -16.67
CA PHE A 118 -7.42 -20.61 -17.76
C PHE A 118 -6.50 -20.89 -18.96
N GLN A 119 -5.91 -22.09 -19.06
CA GLN A 119 -5.21 -22.65 -20.24
C GLN A 119 -3.97 -21.89 -20.78
N GLN A 120 -3.15 -22.58 -21.58
CA GLN A 120 -1.70 -22.35 -21.78
C GLN A 120 -1.26 -21.16 -22.67
N ASN A 121 -2.15 -20.29 -23.15
CA ASN A 121 -1.76 -19.16 -24.02
C ASN A 121 -2.16 -17.78 -23.48
N ILE A 122 -2.77 -17.72 -22.29
CA ILE A 122 -3.13 -16.48 -21.62
C ILE A 122 -2.00 -16.15 -20.63
N GLN A 123 -1.39 -14.97 -20.77
CA GLN A 123 -0.31 -14.53 -19.87
C GLN A 123 -0.85 -13.81 -18.63
N GLU A 124 -2.01 -13.18 -18.75
CA GLU A 124 -2.66 -12.40 -17.70
C GLU A 124 -4.18 -12.54 -17.73
N ILE A 125 -4.80 -12.50 -16.56
CA ILE A 125 -6.25 -12.58 -16.38
C ILE A 125 -6.71 -11.44 -15.51
N LYS A 126 -7.77 -10.76 -15.94
CA LYS A 126 -8.39 -9.66 -15.18
C LYS A 126 -9.59 -10.19 -14.41
N PHE A 127 -9.61 -9.93 -13.12
CA PHE A 127 -10.71 -10.20 -12.20
C PHE A 127 -11.25 -8.88 -11.67
N LYS A 128 -12.55 -8.63 -11.87
CA LYS A 128 -13.24 -7.55 -11.17
C LYS A 128 -13.52 -7.98 -9.74
N TYR A 129 -13.36 -7.05 -8.80
CA TYR A 129 -13.79 -7.27 -7.43
C TYR A 129 -14.35 -5.99 -6.84
N ASP A 130 -15.22 -6.16 -5.87
CA ASP A 130 -15.84 -5.09 -5.11
C ASP A 130 -15.16 -4.98 -3.74
N VAL A 131 -14.89 -3.76 -3.30
CA VAL A 131 -14.62 -3.42 -1.90
C VAL A 131 -15.89 -2.85 -1.32
N ILE A 132 -16.48 -3.57 -0.36
CA ILE A 132 -17.76 -3.20 0.25
C ILE A 132 -17.52 -2.82 1.71
N VAL A 133 -17.96 -1.63 2.09
CA VAL A 133 -17.94 -1.13 3.47
C VAL A 133 -19.34 -0.60 3.80
N GLY A 134 -20.05 -1.30 4.69
CA GLY A 134 -21.47 -1.01 4.95
C GLY A 134 -22.31 -1.21 3.69
N ASP A 135 -22.99 -0.14 3.25
CA ASP A 135 -23.83 -0.08 2.05
C ASP A 135 -23.10 0.47 0.81
N LYS A 136 -21.81 0.78 0.93
CA LYS A 136 -21.02 1.45 -0.11
C LYS A 136 -20.09 0.48 -0.81
N VAL A 137 -19.93 0.69 -2.11
CA VAL A 137 -19.19 -0.19 -3.01
C VAL A 137 -18.20 0.60 -3.85
N LEU A 138 -16.97 0.10 -3.95
CA LEU A 138 -15.94 0.52 -4.90
C LEU A 138 -15.54 -0.70 -5.74
N ASP A 139 -15.28 -0.51 -7.03
CA ASP A 139 -15.14 -1.56 -8.05
C ASP A 139 -13.74 -1.65 -8.72
N PRO A 140 -12.66 -1.87 -7.94
CA PRO A 140 -11.30 -2.01 -8.49
C PRO A 140 -11.10 -3.31 -9.30
N HIS A 141 -9.87 -3.49 -9.80
CA HIS A 141 -9.51 -4.64 -10.62
C HIS A 141 -8.24 -5.34 -10.12
N MET A 142 -8.17 -6.65 -10.35
CA MET A 142 -6.99 -7.48 -10.08
C MET A 142 -6.54 -8.15 -11.36
N ILE A 143 -5.26 -8.03 -11.69
CA ILE A 143 -4.61 -8.75 -12.78
C ILE A 143 -3.74 -9.85 -12.18
N VAL A 144 -4.03 -11.09 -12.57
CA VAL A 144 -3.21 -12.25 -12.22
C VAL A 144 -2.38 -12.67 -13.42
N ILE A 145 -1.06 -12.59 -13.28
CA ILE A 145 -0.09 -13.11 -14.25
C ILE A 145 0.10 -14.61 -13.99
N LEU A 146 -0.09 -15.43 -15.02
CA LEU A 146 0.02 -16.89 -14.95
C LEU A 146 1.48 -17.35 -14.90
#